data_AF-A0A952B3S9-F1
#
_entry.id   AF-A0A952B3S9-F1
#
_cell.length_a   1.000
_cell.length_b   1.000
_cell.length_c   1.000
_cell.angle_alpha   90.00
_cell.angle_beta   90.00
_cell.angle_gamma   90.00
#
_symmetry.space_group_name_H-M   'P 1'
#
loop_
_entity.id
_entity.type
_entity.pdbx_description
1 polymer ?
#
loop_
_entity_poly.entity_id
_entity_poly.type
_entity_poly.pdbx_seq_one_letter_code
_entity_poly.pdbx_strand_id
1 'polypeptide(L)'
;MKAKHRHELKTNELAEWIANFPQWVKKNAKTIAYTTACLAVLIAAYFYYDYNKNVAAPKKMFEFTGTIAELPKSKTKVLQAQAQGQDYSIKLLQLADELQIRAIDAQTDTAAALALIKRGQTLRMDLHYRTHSASEDEIVIQVNKAKASYNEALAKAKGNPSLTAMAKLGLGLCEEELGNFQNAEKIYTEIAGDPSLDATTAKTQAQLRLKTMSDYLQKVAFKAPPEPTIELIEPDIQLDTLDINIPVFE
;
A
#
# COMPACT_ATOMS: atom_id res chain seq x y z
N MET A 1 -21.12 70.70 -60.27
CA MET A 1 -20.86 71.27 -58.92
C MET A 1 -20.10 70.25 -58.07
N LYS A 2 -19.05 70.72 -57.38
CA LYS A 2 -18.46 70.15 -56.14
C LYS A 2 -18.00 68.68 -56.16
N ALA A 3 -16.78 68.46 -56.64
CA ALA A 3 -15.89 67.40 -56.12
C ALA A 3 -14.85 68.07 -55.21
N LYS A 4 -15.22 68.35 -53.95
CA LYS A 4 -14.37 69.00 -52.94
C LYS A 4 -14.24 68.10 -51.70
N HIS A 5 -13.91 66.82 -51.89
CA HIS A 5 -13.54 65.91 -50.80
C HIS A 5 -12.27 65.17 -51.26
N ARG A 6 -11.10 65.77 -51.01
CA ARG A 6 -9.81 65.12 -51.21
C ARG A 6 -8.97 65.33 -49.96
N HIS A 7 -8.79 64.22 -49.25
CA HIS A 7 -7.63 63.88 -48.44
C HIS A 7 -7.29 64.87 -47.32
N GLU A 8 -8.12 64.92 -46.29
CA GLU A 8 -7.57 65.06 -44.95
C GLU A 8 -6.78 63.79 -44.70
N LEU A 9 -5.45 63.90 -44.84
CA LEU A 9 -4.49 62.90 -44.42
C LEU A 9 -4.86 62.56 -42.97
N LYS A 10 -5.43 61.36 -42.76
CA LYS A 10 -5.59 60.78 -41.44
C LYS A 10 -4.20 60.80 -40.81
N THR A 11 -3.94 61.81 -40.00
CA THR A 11 -2.75 61.87 -39.16
C THR A 11 -2.75 60.57 -38.40
N ASN A 12 -1.72 59.79 -38.65
CA ASN A 12 -1.68 58.39 -38.24
C ASN A 12 -1.67 58.38 -36.72
N GLU A 13 -2.82 58.14 -36.10
CA GLU A 13 -2.99 58.16 -34.63
C GLU A 13 -1.98 57.22 -33.94
N LEU A 14 -1.52 56.19 -34.64
CA LEU A 14 -0.45 55.31 -34.19
C LEU A 14 0.89 56.05 -34.02
N ALA A 15 1.26 56.93 -34.95
CA ALA A 15 2.52 57.67 -34.91
C ALA A 15 2.55 58.68 -33.76
N GLU A 16 1.42 59.36 -33.51
CA GLU A 16 1.26 60.27 -32.38
C GLU A 16 1.23 59.51 -31.04
N TRP A 17 0.62 58.33 -31.01
CA TRP A 17 0.65 57.45 -29.84
C TRP A 17 2.07 56.97 -29.52
N ILE A 18 2.84 56.53 -30.52
CA ILE A 18 4.25 56.11 -30.36
C ILE A 18 5.12 57.26 -29.87
N ALA A 19 4.93 58.49 -30.38
CA ALA A 19 5.71 59.66 -29.99
C ALA A 19 5.53 60.03 -28.50
N ASN A 20 4.32 59.84 -27.97
CA ASN A 20 3.99 60.15 -26.57
C ASN A 20 4.21 58.97 -25.60
N PHE A 21 4.39 57.76 -26.12
CA PHE A 21 4.58 56.53 -25.33
C PHE A 21 5.71 56.63 -24.29
N PRO A 22 6.92 57.18 -24.58
CA PRO A 22 8.01 57.23 -23.61
C PRO A 22 7.70 58.10 -22.39
N GLN A 23 7.01 59.24 -22.59
CA GLN A 23 6.60 60.12 -21.48
C GLN A 23 5.52 59.46 -20.62
N TRP A 24 4.57 58.76 -21.25
CA TRP A 24 3.55 58.00 -20.53
C TRP A 24 4.18 56.89 -19.68
N VAL A 25 5.15 56.14 -20.21
CA VAL A 25 5.88 55.11 -19.46
C VAL A 25 6.61 55.72 -18.27
N LYS A 26 7.30 56.86 -18.43
CA LYS A 26 7.98 57.54 -17.31
C LYS A 26 7.01 57.97 -16.20
N LYS A 27 5.83 58.49 -16.57
CA LYS A 27 4.80 58.93 -15.61
C LYS A 27 4.17 57.74 -14.86
N ASN A 28 4.06 56.59 -15.51
CA ASN A 28 3.40 55.40 -14.97
C ASN A 28 4.38 54.28 -14.56
N ALA A 29 5.70 54.54 -14.54
CA ALA A 29 6.72 53.52 -14.35
C ALA A 29 6.53 52.70 -13.06
N LYS A 30 6.14 53.37 -11.96
CA LYS A 30 5.83 52.68 -10.69
C LYS A 30 4.62 51.77 -10.82
N THR A 31 3.52 52.24 -11.41
CA THR A 31 2.30 51.45 -11.63
C THR A 31 2.57 50.26 -12.53
N ILE A 32 3.35 50.45 -13.60
CA ILE A 32 3.77 49.37 -14.51
C ILE A 32 4.60 48.35 -13.72
N ALA A 33 5.59 48.79 -12.94
CA ALA A 33 6.42 47.89 -12.13
C ALA A 33 5.58 47.06 -11.15
N TYR A 34 4.64 47.67 -10.42
CA TYR A 34 3.74 46.95 -9.52
C TYR A 34 2.83 45.96 -10.25
N THR A 35 2.26 46.37 -11.39
CA THR A 35 1.37 45.51 -12.18
C THR A 35 2.12 44.31 -12.74
N THR A 36 3.32 44.52 -13.28
CA THR A 36 4.18 43.45 -13.79
C THR A 36 4.63 42.50 -12.68
N ALA A 37 5.00 43.03 -11.51
CA ALA A 37 5.35 42.21 -10.35
C ALA A 37 4.17 41.36 -9.87
N CYS A 38 2.96 41.95 -9.79
CA CYS A 38 1.75 41.23 -9.43
C CYS A 38 1.43 40.11 -10.44
N LEU A 39 1.53 40.42 -11.74
CA LEU A 39 1.32 39.44 -12.81
C LEU A 39 2.34 38.30 -12.73
N ALA A 40 3.61 38.60 -12.47
CA ALA A 40 4.65 37.59 -12.31
C ALA A 40 4.36 36.64 -11.12
N VAL A 41 3.87 37.18 -10.00
CA VAL A 41 3.46 36.36 -8.84
C VAL A 41 2.27 35.48 -9.18
N LEU A 42 1.26 36.01 -9.89
CA LEU A 42 0.09 35.21 -10.31
C LEU A 42 0.50 34.09 -11.27
N ILE A 43 1.39 34.36 -12.21
CA ILE A 43 1.92 33.36 -13.14
C ILE A 43 2.70 32.28 -12.38
N ALA A 44 3.57 32.68 -11.45
CA ALA A 44 4.32 31.72 -10.62
C ALA A 44 3.39 30.85 -9.77
N ALA A 45 2.36 31.44 -9.16
CA ALA A 45 1.35 30.73 -8.39
C ALA A 45 0.55 29.75 -9.26
N TYR A 46 0.18 30.16 -10.48
CA TYR A 46 -0.50 29.31 -11.46
C TYR A 46 0.36 28.10 -11.85
N PHE A 47 1.63 28.30 -12.22
CA PHE A 47 2.53 27.21 -12.55
C PHE A 47 2.81 26.29 -11.37
N TYR A 48 2.93 26.84 -10.16
CA TYR A 48 3.08 26.04 -8.95
C TYR A 48 1.84 25.17 -8.69
N TYR A 49 0.64 25.74 -8.83
CA TYR A 49 -0.61 25.01 -8.69
C TYR A 49 -0.75 23.90 -9.74
N ASP A 50 -0.47 24.22 -11.01
CA ASP A 50 -0.54 23.27 -12.12
C ASP A 50 0.48 22.13 -11.95
N TYR A 51 1.72 22.44 -11.61
CA TYR A 51 2.76 21.45 -11.33
C TYR A 51 2.39 20.54 -10.16
N ASN A 52 1.91 21.11 -9.04
CA ASN A 52 1.56 20.33 -7.87
C ASN A 52 0.38 19.38 -8.17
N LYS A 53 -0.60 19.85 -8.94
CA LYS A 53 -1.80 19.07 -9.31
C LYS A 53 -1.51 18.00 -10.36
N ASN A 54 -0.73 18.32 -11.39
CA ASN A 54 -0.55 17.45 -12.55
C ASN A 54 0.70 16.55 -12.46
N VAL A 55 1.70 16.93 -11.66
CA VAL A 55 2.97 16.18 -11.57
C VAL A 55 3.17 15.63 -10.17
N ALA A 56 3.14 16.48 -9.13
CA ALA A 56 3.52 16.05 -7.79
C ALA A 56 2.49 15.10 -7.15
N ALA A 57 1.19 15.42 -7.23
CA ALA A 57 0.15 14.58 -6.66
C ALA A 57 0.02 13.20 -7.35
N PRO A 58 0.00 13.09 -8.69
CA PRO A 58 -0.02 11.79 -9.37
C PRO A 58 1.22 10.96 -9.09
N LYS A 59 2.41 11.59 -9.03
CA LYS A 59 3.65 10.90 -8.67
C LYS A 59 3.57 10.27 -7.28
N LYS A 60 3.10 11.01 -6.28
CA LYS A 60 2.91 10.49 -4.91
C LYS A 60 1.90 9.34 -4.86
N MET A 61 0.80 9.44 -5.60
CA MET A 61 -0.20 8.37 -5.68
C MET A 61 0.35 7.12 -6.38
N PHE A 62 1.15 7.30 -7.44
CA PHE A 62 1.82 6.20 -8.14
C PHE A 62 2.84 5.50 -7.24
N GLU A 63 3.68 6.26 -6.54
CA GLU A 63 4.63 5.71 -5.56
C GLU A 63 3.91 4.94 -4.44
N PHE A 64 2.83 5.49 -3.90
CA PHE A 64 2.01 4.83 -2.88
C PHE A 64 1.39 3.52 -3.38
N THR A 65 0.80 3.56 -4.58
CA THR A 65 0.23 2.37 -5.22
C THR A 65 1.31 1.33 -5.50
N GLY A 66 2.52 1.78 -5.88
CA GLY A 66 3.71 0.95 -6.05
C GLY A 66 4.05 0.18 -4.77
N THR A 67 4.20 0.89 -3.64
CA THR A 67 4.50 0.26 -2.34
C THR A 67 3.40 -0.73 -1.91
N ILE A 68 2.12 -0.41 -2.12
CA ILE A 68 1.03 -1.36 -1.83
C ILE A 68 1.10 -2.60 -2.74
N ALA A 69 1.39 -2.42 -4.03
CA ALA A 69 1.52 -3.51 -4.99
C ALA A 69 2.75 -4.39 -4.73
N GLU A 70 3.72 -3.92 -3.94
CA GLU A 70 4.85 -4.74 -3.50
C GLU A 70 4.45 -5.76 -2.43
N LEU A 71 3.42 -5.51 -1.62
CA LEU A 71 3.04 -6.42 -0.53
C LEU A 71 2.73 -7.86 -1.00
N PRO A 72 1.90 -8.09 -2.04
CA PRO A 72 1.71 -9.43 -2.59
C PRO A 72 2.98 -10.05 -3.19
N LYS A 73 3.85 -9.23 -3.80
CA LYS A 73 5.13 -9.68 -4.36
C LYS A 73 6.09 -10.11 -3.26
N SER A 74 6.19 -9.32 -2.20
CA SER A 74 6.99 -9.62 -1.00
C SER A 74 6.50 -10.89 -0.34
N LYS A 75 5.17 -11.07 -0.20
CA LYS A 75 4.58 -12.33 0.28
C LYS A 75 5.05 -13.54 -0.53
N THR A 76 4.97 -13.45 -1.86
CA THR A 76 5.37 -14.55 -2.75
C THR A 76 6.86 -14.86 -2.65
N LYS A 77 7.71 -13.82 -2.55
CA LYS A 77 9.16 -13.98 -2.36
C LYS A 77 9.50 -14.61 -1.01
N VAL A 78 8.80 -14.22 0.07
CA VAL A 78 9.00 -14.79 1.40
C VAL A 78 8.61 -16.27 1.40
N LEU A 79 7.47 -16.62 0.82
CA LEU A 79 7.04 -18.01 0.66
C LEU A 79 8.03 -18.85 -0.15
N GLN A 80 8.54 -18.31 -1.26
CA GLN A 80 9.55 -18.98 -2.08
C GLN A 80 10.86 -19.19 -1.32
N ALA A 81 11.32 -18.18 -0.59
CA ALA A 81 12.53 -18.26 0.23
C ALA A 81 12.36 -19.25 1.39
N GLN A 82 11.19 -19.26 2.04
CA GLN A 82 10.85 -20.20 3.10
C GLN A 82 10.91 -21.65 2.59
N ALA A 83 10.42 -21.91 1.37
CA ALA A 83 10.55 -23.22 0.73
C ALA A 83 12.02 -23.64 0.46
N GLN A 84 12.95 -22.69 0.44
CA GLN A 84 14.39 -22.91 0.31
C GLN A 84 15.12 -22.88 1.66
N GLY A 85 14.39 -22.83 2.78
CA GLY A 85 14.96 -22.74 4.13
C GLY A 85 15.57 -21.38 4.48
N GLN A 86 15.28 -20.33 3.70
CA GLN A 86 15.79 -18.97 3.93
C GLN A 86 14.73 -18.09 4.60
N ASP A 87 15.14 -17.33 5.63
CA ASP A 87 14.26 -16.35 6.26
C ASP A 87 14.31 -15.00 5.53
N TYR A 88 13.22 -14.66 4.85
CA TYR A 88 13.04 -13.37 4.16
C TYR A 88 12.00 -12.48 4.84
N SER A 89 11.48 -12.88 6.00
CA SER A 89 10.47 -12.14 6.76
C SER A 89 10.94 -10.72 7.11
N ILE A 90 12.24 -10.50 7.32
CA ILE A 90 12.84 -9.19 7.58
C ILE A 90 12.53 -8.13 6.49
N LYS A 91 12.31 -8.54 5.23
CA LYS A 91 11.89 -7.61 4.16
C LYS A 91 10.48 -7.09 4.36
N LEU A 92 9.62 -7.84 5.06
CA LEU A 92 8.30 -7.37 5.46
C LEU A 92 8.43 -6.24 6.50
N LEU A 93 9.39 -6.32 7.43
CA LEU A 93 9.62 -5.23 8.38
C LEU A 93 10.05 -3.94 7.68
N GLN A 94 10.96 -4.02 6.70
CA GLN A 94 11.35 -2.87 5.87
C GLN A 94 10.15 -2.25 5.15
N LEU A 95 9.31 -3.09 4.52
CA LEU A 95 8.08 -2.64 3.86
C LEU A 95 7.09 -2.00 4.85
N ALA A 96 7.03 -2.50 6.09
CA ALA A 96 6.18 -1.90 7.13
C ALA A 96 6.66 -0.50 7.53
N ASP A 97 7.97 -0.27 7.61
CA ASP A 97 8.54 1.06 7.88
C ASP A 97 8.32 2.02 6.71
N GLU A 98 8.49 1.55 5.47
CA GLU A 98 8.15 2.34 4.29
C GLU A 98 6.67 2.73 4.28
N LEU A 99 5.77 1.82 4.61
CA LEU A 99 4.33 2.10 4.72
C LEU A 99 4.02 3.12 5.83
N GLN A 100 4.79 3.15 6.93
CA GLN A 100 4.65 4.21 7.94
C GLN A 100 5.06 5.56 7.37
N ILE A 101 6.18 5.64 6.67
CA ILE A 101 6.65 6.88 6.03
C ILE A 101 5.59 7.37 5.04
N ARG A 102 5.04 6.47 4.21
CA ARG A 102 3.94 6.80 3.29
C ARG A 102 2.68 7.28 3.99
N ALA A 103 2.37 6.77 5.17
CA ALA A 103 1.24 7.25 5.96
C ALA A 103 1.44 8.70 6.43
N ILE A 104 2.67 9.04 6.87
CA ILE A 104 3.04 10.39 7.31
C ILE A 104 3.00 11.38 6.13
N ASP A 105 3.50 10.97 4.97
CA ASP A 105 3.61 11.81 3.77
C ASP A 105 2.31 11.89 2.94
N ALA A 106 1.27 11.16 3.34
CA ALA A 106 0.02 11.05 2.61
C ALA A 106 -0.71 12.40 2.54
N GLN A 107 -1.19 12.76 1.35
CA GLN A 107 -1.95 14.01 1.14
C GLN A 107 -3.40 13.95 1.65
N THR A 108 -3.92 12.76 1.92
CA THR A 108 -5.30 12.56 2.36
C THR A 108 -5.36 11.57 3.51
N ASP A 109 -6.30 11.76 4.43
CA ASP A 109 -6.52 10.83 5.54
C ASP A 109 -6.89 9.42 5.05
N THR A 110 -7.59 9.30 3.91
CA THR A 110 -7.90 8.01 3.27
C THR A 110 -6.63 7.26 2.87
N ALA A 111 -5.68 7.93 2.22
CA ALA A 111 -4.40 7.32 1.84
C ALA A 111 -3.56 6.98 3.06
N ALA A 112 -3.52 7.86 4.07
CA ALA A 112 -2.83 7.60 5.34
C ALA A 112 -3.41 6.37 6.05
N ALA A 113 -4.74 6.29 6.17
CA ALA A 113 -5.43 5.15 6.77
C ALA A 113 -5.14 3.84 6.04
N LEU A 114 -5.18 3.84 4.70
CA LEU A 114 -4.85 2.65 3.92
C LEU A 114 -3.39 2.23 4.10
N ALA A 115 -2.44 3.18 4.12
CA ALA A 115 -1.03 2.92 4.38
C ALA A 115 -0.83 2.25 5.75
N LEU A 116 -1.47 2.79 6.79
CA LEU A 116 -1.42 2.26 8.16
C LEU A 116 -2.07 0.88 8.29
N ILE A 117 -3.20 0.65 7.61
CA ILE A 117 -3.83 -0.69 7.52
C ILE A 117 -2.85 -1.68 6.88
N LYS A 118 -2.22 -1.30 5.77
CA LYS A 118 -1.24 -2.16 5.10
C LYS A 118 -0.01 -2.40 5.97
N ARG A 119 0.49 -1.39 6.67
CA ARG A 119 1.56 -1.55 7.67
C ARG A 119 1.18 -2.58 8.73
N GLY A 120 0.00 -2.47 9.34
CA GLY A 120 -0.48 -3.43 10.32
C GLY A 120 -0.58 -4.84 9.76
N GLN A 121 -1.00 -5.00 8.51
CA GLN A 121 -1.04 -6.31 7.83
C GLN A 121 0.37 -6.87 7.64
N THR A 122 1.31 -6.06 7.17
CA THR A 122 2.71 -6.45 6.96
C THR A 122 3.39 -6.87 8.27
N LEU A 123 3.18 -6.11 9.35
CA LEU A 123 3.76 -6.41 10.66
C LEU A 123 3.28 -7.75 11.19
N ARG A 124 2.02 -8.09 10.98
CA ARG A 124 1.46 -9.40 11.35
C ARG A 124 1.98 -10.50 10.44
N MET A 125 2.08 -10.24 9.13
CA MET A 125 2.63 -11.21 8.18
C MET A 125 4.06 -11.63 8.54
N ASP A 126 4.89 -10.73 9.07
CA ASP A 126 6.22 -11.08 9.58
C ASP A 126 6.16 -12.26 10.56
N LEU A 127 5.24 -12.23 11.54
CA LEU A 127 5.08 -13.30 12.52
C LEU A 127 4.68 -14.65 11.90
N HIS A 128 3.81 -14.62 10.90
CA HIS A 128 3.29 -15.84 10.27
C HIS A 128 4.23 -16.47 9.24
N TYR A 129 5.20 -15.71 8.72
CA TYR A 129 6.09 -16.15 7.64
C TYR A 129 7.56 -16.31 8.05
N ARG A 130 7.91 -16.07 9.31
CA ARG A 130 9.23 -16.40 9.84
C ARG A 130 9.52 -17.89 9.78
N THR A 131 10.78 -18.25 9.55
CA THR A 131 11.22 -19.65 9.58
C THR A 131 11.45 -20.16 11.00
N HIS A 132 11.59 -19.26 11.97
CA HIS A 132 11.81 -19.58 13.37
C HIS A 132 10.64 -19.10 14.21
N SER A 133 10.29 -19.87 15.25
CA SER A 133 9.27 -19.46 16.21
C SER A 133 9.72 -18.19 16.92
N ALA A 134 8.90 -17.14 16.84
CA ALA A 134 9.09 -15.94 17.67
C ALA A 134 8.81 -16.26 19.14
N SER A 135 9.53 -15.61 20.04
CA SER A 135 9.21 -15.69 21.47
C SER A 135 7.87 -15.01 21.77
N GLU A 136 7.27 -15.33 22.92
CA GLU A 136 6.01 -14.71 23.35
C GLU A 136 6.14 -13.18 23.45
N ASP A 137 7.25 -12.69 24.00
CA ASP A 137 7.56 -11.26 24.09
C ASP A 137 7.68 -10.60 22.71
N GLU A 138 8.34 -11.26 21.75
CA GLU A 138 8.45 -10.76 20.38
C GLU A 138 7.09 -10.66 19.69
N ILE A 139 6.23 -11.67 19.87
CA ILE A 139 4.86 -11.67 19.37
C ILE A 139 4.11 -10.48 19.97
N VAL A 140 4.14 -10.31 21.29
CA VAL A 140 3.46 -9.21 21.98
C VAL A 140 3.92 -7.86 21.47
N ILE A 141 5.23 -7.64 21.35
CA ILE A 141 5.80 -6.37 20.84
C ILE A 141 5.32 -6.10 19.41
N GLN A 142 5.43 -7.11 18.54
CA GLN A 142 5.13 -6.95 17.12
C GLN A 142 3.63 -6.76 16.87
N VAL A 143 2.78 -7.53 17.55
CA VAL A 143 1.33 -7.39 17.47
C VAL A 143 0.89 -6.03 18.03
N ASN A 144 1.50 -5.53 19.10
CA ASN A 144 1.19 -4.20 19.62
C ASN A 144 1.57 -3.07 18.64
N LYS A 145 2.66 -3.21 17.87
CA LYS A 145 2.97 -2.27 16.76
C LYS A 145 1.90 -2.32 15.67
N ALA A 146 1.40 -3.52 15.34
CA ALA A 146 0.30 -3.66 14.39
C ALA A 146 -1.00 -3.02 14.91
N LYS A 147 -1.36 -3.25 16.19
CA LYS A 147 -2.50 -2.61 16.86
C LYS A 147 -2.40 -1.09 16.83
N ALA A 148 -1.23 -0.53 17.15
CA ALA A 148 -1.00 0.91 17.07
C ALA A 148 -1.26 1.45 15.66
N SER A 149 -0.80 0.73 14.62
CA SER A 149 -1.06 1.11 13.23
C SER A 149 -2.55 1.11 12.89
N TYR A 150 -3.30 0.08 13.30
CA TYR A 150 -4.74 0.03 13.03
C TYR A 150 -5.53 1.08 13.82
N ASN A 151 -5.14 1.38 15.06
CA ASN A 151 -5.76 2.44 15.85
C ASN A 151 -5.55 3.82 15.21
N GLU A 152 -4.32 4.10 14.74
CA GLU A 152 -4.04 5.32 13.98
C GLU A 152 -4.85 5.36 12.67
N ALA A 153 -4.95 4.22 11.98
CA ALA A 153 -5.77 4.11 10.78
C ALA A 153 -7.26 4.39 11.05
N LEU A 154 -7.81 3.93 12.18
CA LEU A 154 -9.21 4.22 12.54
C LEU A 154 -9.46 5.71 12.75
N ALA A 155 -8.51 6.42 13.38
CA ALA A 155 -8.61 7.86 13.56
C ALA A 155 -8.63 8.61 12.22
N LYS A 156 -7.95 8.06 11.21
CA LYS A 156 -7.84 8.59 9.84
C LYS A 156 -8.97 8.14 8.91
N ALA A 157 -9.58 6.98 9.15
CA ALA A 157 -10.62 6.41 8.29
C ALA A 157 -12.02 7.04 8.46
N LYS A 158 -12.13 8.20 9.14
CA LYS A 158 -13.42 8.86 9.42
C LYS A 158 -14.18 9.12 8.12
N GLY A 159 -15.42 8.64 8.05
CA GLY A 159 -16.27 8.79 6.85
C GLY A 159 -15.98 7.78 5.74
N ASN A 160 -15.07 6.81 5.94
CA ASN A 160 -14.84 5.72 5.00
C ASN A 160 -15.13 4.34 5.66
N PRO A 161 -16.36 3.81 5.52
CA PRO A 161 -16.78 2.57 6.17
C PRO A 161 -15.88 1.37 5.82
N SER A 162 -15.38 1.30 4.59
CA SER A 162 -14.51 0.20 4.15
C SER A 162 -13.18 0.18 4.92
N LEU A 163 -12.53 1.34 5.03
CA LEU A 163 -11.27 1.46 5.78
C LEU A 163 -11.50 1.29 7.30
N THR A 164 -12.59 1.82 7.84
CA THR A 164 -12.97 1.60 9.24
C THR A 164 -13.14 0.10 9.52
N ALA A 165 -13.88 -0.61 8.67
CA ALA A 165 -14.10 -2.05 8.83
C ALA A 165 -12.79 -2.85 8.72
N MET A 166 -11.92 -2.51 7.77
CA MET A 166 -10.61 -3.16 7.62
C MET A 166 -9.72 -2.96 8.85
N ALA A 167 -9.67 -1.74 9.40
CA ALA A 167 -8.86 -1.45 10.58
C ALA A 167 -9.42 -2.13 11.83
N LYS A 168 -10.74 -2.12 12.05
CA LYS A 168 -11.39 -2.88 13.14
C LYS A 168 -11.11 -4.38 13.02
N LEU A 169 -11.25 -4.95 11.83
CA LEU A 169 -10.94 -6.35 11.58
C LEU A 169 -9.47 -6.65 11.92
N GLY A 170 -8.55 -5.77 11.51
CA GLY A 170 -7.14 -5.86 11.86
C GLY A 170 -6.90 -5.91 13.37
N LEU A 171 -7.59 -5.07 14.15
CA LEU A 171 -7.52 -5.10 15.61
C LEU A 171 -8.03 -6.42 16.20
N GLY A 172 -9.18 -6.92 15.72
CA GLY A 172 -9.70 -8.20 16.21
C GLY A 172 -8.72 -9.35 15.93
N LEU A 173 -8.09 -9.35 14.76
CA LEU A 173 -7.08 -10.35 14.43
C LEU A 173 -5.81 -10.22 15.28
N CYS A 174 -5.43 -9.01 15.69
CA CYS A 174 -4.36 -8.82 16.68
C CYS A 174 -4.74 -9.37 18.06
N GLU A 175 -5.99 -9.23 18.50
CA GLU A 175 -6.44 -9.83 19.75
C GLU A 175 -6.40 -11.37 19.69
N GLU A 176 -6.77 -11.98 18.55
CA GLU A 176 -6.59 -13.43 18.34
C GLU A 176 -5.12 -13.85 18.46
N GLU A 177 -4.19 -13.10 17.85
CA GLU A 177 -2.74 -13.38 17.89
C GLU A 177 -2.15 -13.27 19.30
N LEU A 178 -2.78 -12.50 20.19
CA LEU A 178 -2.41 -12.39 21.60
C LEU A 178 -3.13 -13.43 22.48
N GLY A 179 -3.97 -14.29 21.91
CA GLY A 179 -4.80 -15.22 22.68
C GLY A 179 -5.99 -14.57 23.40
N ASN A 180 -6.26 -13.29 23.16
CA ASN A 180 -7.35 -12.53 23.77
C ASN A 180 -8.67 -12.74 23.00
N PHE A 181 -9.11 -13.99 22.88
CA PHE A 181 -10.26 -14.36 22.04
C PHE A 181 -11.57 -13.64 22.42
N GLN A 182 -11.79 -13.35 23.70
CA GLN A 182 -12.97 -12.58 24.15
C GLN A 182 -12.98 -11.15 23.58
N ASN A 183 -11.81 -10.48 23.54
CA ASN A 183 -11.69 -9.15 22.95
C ASN A 183 -11.86 -9.21 21.43
N ALA A 184 -11.30 -10.24 20.78
CA ALA A 184 -11.47 -10.47 19.35
C ALA A 184 -12.96 -10.66 18.99
N GLU A 185 -13.67 -11.52 19.73
CA GLU A 185 -15.09 -11.79 19.56
C GLU A 185 -15.93 -10.51 19.69
N LYS A 186 -15.64 -9.69 20.70
CA LYS A 186 -16.31 -8.39 20.88
C LYS A 186 -16.11 -7.49 19.65
N ILE A 187 -14.89 -7.34 19.17
CA ILE A 187 -14.58 -6.51 18.00
C ILE A 187 -15.31 -7.04 16.75
N TYR A 188 -15.31 -8.36 16.52
CA TYR A 188 -16.02 -8.93 15.37
C TYR A 188 -17.53 -8.79 15.47
N THR A 189 -18.09 -8.90 16.67
CA THR A 189 -19.52 -8.65 16.92
C THR A 189 -19.87 -7.20 16.62
N GLU A 190 -19.03 -6.25 17.01
CA GLU A 190 -19.20 -4.82 16.66
C GLU A 190 -19.18 -4.61 15.15
N ILE A 191 -18.25 -5.25 14.41
CA ILE A 191 -18.20 -5.14 12.94
C ILE A 191 -19.45 -5.79 12.31
N ALA A 192 -19.85 -6.97 12.77
CA ALA A 192 -20.99 -7.72 12.24
C ALA A 192 -22.33 -7.03 12.51
N GLY A 193 -22.46 -6.35 13.65
CA GLY A 193 -23.66 -5.62 14.06
C GLY A 193 -23.81 -4.23 13.45
N ASP A 194 -22.75 -3.65 12.87
CA ASP A 194 -22.78 -2.29 12.30
C ASP A 194 -23.37 -2.31 10.88
N PRO A 195 -24.54 -1.66 10.64
CA PRO A 195 -25.17 -1.60 9.32
C PRO A 195 -24.38 -0.76 8.32
N SER A 196 -23.58 0.21 8.79
CA SER A 196 -22.77 1.04 7.88
C SER A 196 -21.69 0.24 7.16
N LEU A 197 -21.41 -0.98 7.62
CA LEU A 197 -20.37 -1.87 7.11
C LEU A 197 -20.94 -3.00 6.21
N ASP A 198 -22.23 -2.98 5.89
CA ASP A 198 -22.92 -4.05 5.14
C ASP A 198 -22.27 -4.40 3.81
N ALA A 199 -21.78 -3.41 3.08
CA ALA A 199 -21.13 -3.59 1.78
C ALA A 199 -19.64 -3.94 1.87
N THR A 200 -19.09 -4.18 3.07
CA THR A 200 -17.65 -4.40 3.26
C THR A 200 -17.30 -5.88 3.36
N THR A 201 -16.19 -6.28 2.74
CA THR A 201 -15.67 -7.65 2.87
C THR A 201 -15.21 -7.96 4.30
N ALA A 202 -14.80 -6.93 5.05
CA ALA A 202 -14.40 -7.08 6.45
C ALA A 202 -15.56 -7.54 7.34
N LYS A 203 -16.81 -7.11 7.06
CA LYS A 203 -17.99 -7.63 7.76
C LYS A 203 -18.20 -9.11 7.52
N THR A 204 -18.14 -9.55 6.26
CA THR A 204 -18.23 -10.98 5.91
C THR A 204 -17.13 -11.79 6.60
N GLN A 205 -15.90 -11.25 6.66
CA GLN A 205 -14.78 -11.92 7.34
C GLN A 205 -14.98 -11.98 8.86
N ALA A 206 -15.45 -10.90 9.50
CA ALA A 206 -15.75 -10.90 10.94
C ALA A 206 -16.85 -11.91 11.28
N GLN A 207 -17.91 -11.99 10.48
CA GLN A 207 -18.96 -13.00 10.63
C GLN A 207 -18.45 -14.42 10.45
N LEU A 208 -17.56 -14.66 9.48
CA LEU A 208 -16.92 -15.96 9.31
C LEU A 208 -16.07 -16.32 10.53
N ARG A 209 -15.26 -15.37 11.02
CA ARG A 209 -14.42 -15.56 12.21
C ARG A 209 -15.25 -15.90 13.44
N LEU A 210 -16.36 -15.20 13.69
CA LEU A 210 -17.28 -15.54 14.80
C LEU A 210 -17.81 -16.98 14.70
N LYS A 211 -18.10 -17.47 13.48
CA LYS A 211 -18.58 -18.83 13.26
C LYS A 211 -17.52 -19.91 13.49
N THR A 212 -16.25 -19.59 13.24
CA THR A 212 -15.14 -20.57 13.30
C THR A 212 -14.22 -20.36 14.50
N MET A 213 -14.47 -19.36 15.35
CA MET A 213 -13.57 -19.01 16.46
C MET A 213 -13.40 -20.15 17.46
N SER A 214 -14.47 -20.93 17.69
CA SER A 214 -14.44 -22.12 18.56
C SER A 214 -13.44 -23.17 18.09
N ASP A 215 -13.19 -23.26 16.79
CA ASP A 215 -12.30 -24.27 16.21
C ASP A 215 -10.84 -23.99 16.57
N TYR A 216 -10.49 -22.71 16.76
CA TYR A 216 -9.13 -22.29 17.13
C TYR A 216 -8.80 -22.52 18.61
N LEU A 217 -9.81 -22.75 19.45
CA LEU A 217 -9.62 -23.04 20.88
C LEU A 217 -9.30 -24.53 21.12
N GLN A 218 -9.49 -25.38 20.12
CA GLN A 218 -9.31 -26.83 20.29
C GLN A 218 -7.85 -27.23 20.11
N LYS A 219 -7.36 -28.11 20.99
CA LYS A 219 -6.04 -28.72 20.85
C LYS A 219 -6.08 -29.70 19.66
N VAL A 220 -5.46 -29.31 18.55
CA VAL A 220 -5.34 -30.19 17.38
C VAL A 220 -4.39 -31.34 17.72
N ALA A 221 -4.90 -32.58 17.66
CA ALA A 221 -4.10 -33.79 17.76
C ALA A 221 -3.95 -34.41 16.37
N PHE A 222 -2.73 -34.44 15.84
CA PHE A 222 -2.44 -35.16 14.61
C PHE A 222 -2.43 -36.66 14.90
N LYS A 223 -3.17 -37.44 14.09
CA LYS A 223 -3.09 -38.90 14.14
C LYS A 223 -1.65 -39.32 13.83
N ALA A 224 -1.11 -40.25 14.61
CA ALA A 224 0.20 -40.83 14.31
C ALA A 224 0.23 -41.35 12.87
N PRO A 225 1.34 -41.16 12.13
CA PRO A 225 1.48 -41.75 10.81
C PRO A 225 1.24 -43.26 10.90
N PRO A 226 0.59 -43.89 9.89
CA PRO A 226 0.45 -45.34 9.87
C PRO A 226 1.84 -45.97 10.00
N GLU A 227 1.94 -47.05 10.77
CA GLU A 227 3.19 -47.80 10.87
C GLU A 227 3.66 -48.17 9.46
N PRO A 228 4.95 -47.99 9.14
CA PRO A 228 5.47 -48.39 7.83
C PRO A 228 5.24 -49.89 7.68
N THR A 229 4.31 -50.26 6.80
CA THR A 229 4.22 -51.64 6.33
C THR A 229 5.52 -51.91 5.59
N ILE A 230 6.44 -52.63 6.23
CA ILE A 230 7.61 -53.17 5.55
C ILE A 230 7.06 -54.27 4.65
N GLU A 231 6.62 -53.91 3.45
CA GLU A 231 6.60 -54.88 2.35
C GLU A 231 8.05 -55.24 2.10
N LEU A 232 8.47 -56.39 2.64
CA LEU A 232 9.66 -57.11 2.22
C LEU A 232 9.48 -57.40 0.74
N ILE A 233 9.92 -56.48 -0.12
CA ILE A 233 10.25 -56.79 -1.49
C ILE A 233 11.49 -57.67 -1.37
N GLU A 234 11.29 -58.99 -1.31
CA GLU A 234 12.38 -59.92 -1.60
C GLU A 234 12.87 -59.56 -3.01
N PRO A 235 14.13 -59.14 -3.17
CA PRO A 235 14.64 -58.88 -4.50
C PRO A 235 14.77 -60.25 -5.18
N ASP A 236 13.84 -60.54 -6.10
CA ASP A 236 14.00 -61.64 -7.06
C ASP A 236 15.11 -61.24 -8.04
N ILE A 237 16.36 -61.30 -7.56
CA ILE A 237 17.53 -61.22 -8.40
C ILE A 237 17.66 -62.59 -9.06
N GLN A 238 16.91 -62.78 -10.14
CA GLN A 238 17.30 -63.76 -11.15
C GLN A 238 18.61 -63.26 -11.75
N LEU A 239 19.72 -63.82 -11.25
CA LEU A 239 21.02 -63.73 -11.91
C LEU A 239 20.89 -64.49 -13.23
N ASP A 240 20.51 -63.77 -14.29
CA ASP A 240 20.67 -64.24 -15.64
C ASP A 240 22.18 -64.43 -15.85
N THR A 241 22.61 -65.67 -16.04
CA THR A 241 24.02 -66.00 -16.28
C THR A 241 24.41 -65.37 -17.60
N LEU A 242 25.04 -64.20 -17.54
CA LEU A 242 25.72 -63.59 -18.68
C LEU A 242 26.76 -64.58 -19.20
N ASP A 243 26.47 -65.14 -20.37
CA ASP A 243 27.38 -65.96 -21.17
C ASP A 243 28.55 -65.08 -21.63
N ILE A 244 29.56 -64.93 -20.78
CA ILE A 244 30.79 -64.24 -21.11
C ILE A 244 31.61 -65.19 -21.99
N ASN A 245 31.36 -65.14 -23.30
CA ASN A 245 32.21 -65.78 -24.28
C ASN A 245 33.51 -64.96 -24.39
N ILE A 246 34.57 -65.44 -23.72
CA ILE A 246 35.91 -64.82 -23.75
C ILE A 246 36.61 -65.26 -25.04
N PRO A 247 36.93 -64.36 -25.98
CA PRO A 247 37.81 -64.70 -27.09
C PRO A 247 39.25 -64.85 -26.58
N VAL A 248 39.81 -66.05 -26.75
CA VAL A 248 41.23 -66.33 -26.58
C VAL A 248 41.96 -65.70 -27.78
N PHE A 249 42.83 -64.73 -27.53
CA PHE A 249 43.81 -64.27 -28.52
C PHE A 249 45.09 -65.09 -28.32
N GLU A 250 45.44 -65.89 -29.34
CA GLU A 250 46.79 -66.44 -29.53
C GLU A 250 47.75 -65.40 -30.12
#